data_AF-A0A1J3G9D0-F1
#
_entry.id   AF-A0A1J3G9D0-F1
#
_cell.length_a   1.000
_cell.length_b   1.000
_cell.length_c   1.000
_cell.angle_alpha   90.00
_cell.angle_beta   90.00
_cell.angle_gamma   90.00
#
_symmetry.space_group_name_H-M   'P 1'
#
loop_
_entity.id
_entity.type
_entity.pdbx_description
1 polymer ?
#
loop_
_entity_poly.entity_id
_entity_poly.type
_entity_poly.pdbx_seq_one_letter_code
_entity_poly.pdbx_strand_id
1 'polypeptide(L)'
;MDAETSVLDRYVGERVDSMVDAGLLDEVYDIYKPGADYTRGLRQSIGVREFEDFLKTYLSDGNSSENGSVLLMEERKDDDKVTKENMRKILDFPKDEKLKIILEEAIDRVKLNTRRLLRRQKRRVSRLETVFGWKIHHVDATECLLSKSEESWDAKVVKPASEIVQCFLESESELGHDSTSGKPIERDLWSQYVCEACGNKVLRGRHEWEHHSQGRAHRKRTTQLKKAQTFKSREKQEEEEEVEVAGDIMKADKI
;
A
#
# COMPACT_ATOMS: atom_id res chain seq x y z
N MET A 1 -0.53 -5.73 -19.37
CA MET A 1 0.32 -6.90 -19.10
C MET A 1 -0.02 -7.44 -17.72
N ASP A 2 -0.19 -8.75 -17.58
CA ASP A 2 -0.43 -9.46 -16.32
C ASP A 2 0.49 -10.69 -16.25
N ALA A 3 0.64 -11.28 -15.06
CA ALA A 3 1.31 -12.56 -14.88
C ALA A 3 0.80 -13.29 -13.62
N GLU A 4 1.10 -14.58 -13.54
CA GLU A 4 0.77 -15.39 -12.37
C GLU A 4 1.46 -14.84 -11.11
N THR A 5 0.71 -14.82 -10.00
CA THR A 5 1.19 -14.21 -8.74
C THR A 5 2.41 -14.92 -8.17
N SER A 6 2.47 -16.24 -8.30
CA SER A 6 3.59 -17.08 -7.87
C SER A 6 4.88 -16.74 -8.64
N VAL A 7 4.76 -16.56 -9.95
CA VAL A 7 5.86 -16.18 -10.84
C VAL A 7 6.36 -14.77 -10.54
N LEU A 8 5.44 -13.82 -10.33
CA LEU A 8 5.77 -12.45 -9.92
C LEU A 8 6.48 -12.42 -8.56
N ASP A 9 6.03 -13.21 -7.59
CA ASP A 9 6.65 -13.25 -6.26
C ASP A 9 8.11 -13.71 -6.32
N ARG A 10 8.41 -14.72 -7.14
CA ARG A 10 9.79 -15.17 -7.37
C ARG A 10 10.61 -14.09 -8.08
N TYR A 11 10.10 -13.58 -9.20
CA TYR A 11 10.79 -12.57 -10.01
C TYR A 11 11.15 -11.31 -9.21
N VAL A 12 10.26 -10.88 -8.31
CA VAL A 12 10.51 -9.73 -7.44
C VAL A 12 11.64 -9.96 -6.47
N GLY A 13 11.74 -11.17 -5.91
CA GLY A 13 12.86 -11.53 -5.04
C GLY A 13 14.18 -11.37 -5.79
N GLU A 14 14.29 -12.04 -6.94
CA GLU A 14 15.48 -12.00 -7.80
C GLU A 14 15.81 -10.57 -8.26
N ARG A 15 14.80 -9.78 -8.66
CA ARG A 15 15.02 -8.40 -9.08
C ARG A 15 15.52 -7.52 -7.95
N VAL A 16 15.02 -7.69 -6.72
CA VAL A 16 15.52 -6.94 -5.56
C VAL A 16 16.96 -7.32 -5.25
N ASP A 17 17.31 -8.60 -5.35
CA ASP A 17 18.69 -9.05 -5.18
C ASP A 17 19.61 -8.38 -6.22
N SER A 18 19.23 -8.43 -7.51
CA SER A 18 19.97 -7.72 -8.56
C SER A 18 20.01 -6.20 -8.38
N MET A 19 18.99 -5.58 -7.78
CA MET A 19 19.02 -4.16 -7.44
C MET A 19 20.05 -3.86 -6.35
N VAL A 20 20.14 -4.71 -5.32
CA VAL A 20 21.14 -4.58 -4.25
C VAL A 20 22.54 -4.71 -4.83
N ASP A 21 22.78 -5.74 -5.65
CA ASP A 21 24.07 -5.97 -6.32
C ASP A 21 24.46 -4.81 -7.25
N ALA A 22 23.46 -4.15 -7.87
CA ALA A 22 23.66 -3.00 -8.73
C ALA A 22 23.89 -1.67 -7.99
N GLY A 23 23.85 -1.66 -6.65
CA GLY A 23 24.12 -0.46 -5.84
C GLY A 23 22.88 0.26 -5.28
N LEU A 24 21.75 -0.42 -5.11
CA LEU A 24 20.56 0.16 -4.46
C LEU A 24 20.88 0.81 -3.11
N LEU A 25 21.76 0.20 -2.32
CA LEU A 25 22.13 0.72 -1.00
C LEU A 25 22.87 2.05 -1.09
N ASP A 26 23.68 2.25 -2.13
CA ASP A 26 24.40 3.50 -2.40
C ASP A 26 23.40 4.64 -2.69
N GLU A 27 22.37 4.37 -3.50
CA GLU A 27 21.30 5.34 -3.78
C GLU A 27 20.46 5.67 -2.55
N VAL A 28 20.15 4.66 -1.73
CA VAL A 28 19.37 4.85 -0.51
C VAL A 28 20.15 5.66 0.52
N TYR A 29 21.46 5.47 0.60
CA TYR A 29 22.36 6.28 1.44
C TYR A 29 22.29 7.77 1.06
N ASP A 30 22.30 8.09 -0.24
CA ASP A 30 22.21 9.48 -0.73
C ASP A 30 20.90 10.18 -0.33
N ILE A 31 19.82 9.40 -0.18
CA ILE A 31 18.49 9.91 0.19
C ILE A 31 18.33 9.98 1.71
N TYR A 32 19.10 9.20 2.46
CA TYR A 32 18.95 9.01 3.89
C TYR A 32 19.17 10.32 4.66
N LYS A 33 18.19 10.64 5.52
CA LYS A 33 18.34 11.69 6.53
C LYS A 33 17.80 11.15 7.86
N PRO A 34 18.58 11.21 8.95
CA PRO A 34 18.12 10.77 10.27
C PRO A 34 16.82 11.49 10.68
N GLY A 35 15.83 10.73 11.18
CA GLY A 35 14.57 11.29 11.67
C GLY A 35 13.66 11.88 10.58
N ALA A 36 13.83 11.44 9.33
CA ALA A 36 13.04 11.92 8.21
C ALA A 36 11.56 11.48 8.27
N ASP A 37 10.68 12.32 7.72
CA ASP A 37 9.30 11.94 7.44
C ASP A 37 9.21 11.08 6.17
N TYR A 38 8.85 9.80 6.34
CA TYR A 38 8.65 8.81 5.27
C TYR A 38 7.22 8.80 4.69
N THR A 39 6.41 9.80 5.00
CA THR A 39 5.03 9.91 4.47
C THR A 39 4.93 10.83 3.25
N ARG A 40 6.03 11.42 2.77
CA ARG A 40 6.01 12.42 1.70
C ARG A 40 7.15 12.24 0.70
N GLY A 41 6.85 12.48 -0.57
CA GLY A 41 7.83 12.59 -1.65
C GLY A 41 8.65 11.31 -1.88
N LEU A 42 9.90 11.48 -2.32
CA LEU A 42 10.80 10.39 -2.70
C LEU A 42 11.06 9.39 -1.56
N ARG A 43 10.93 9.80 -0.30
CA ARG A 43 11.13 8.94 0.87
C ARG A 43 10.03 7.90 1.07
N GLN A 44 8.91 8.00 0.34
CA GLN A 44 7.89 6.95 0.32
C GLN A 44 8.29 5.74 -0.52
N SER A 45 9.37 5.83 -1.29
CA SER A 45 9.88 4.75 -2.11
C SER A 45 10.26 3.54 -1.24
N ILE A 46 9.90 2.35 -1.72
CA ILE A 46 10.27 1.09 -1.09
C ILE A 46 11.80 0.93 -1.21
N GLY A 47 12.46 0.65 -0.09
CA GLY A 47 13.91 0.67 0.06
C GLY A 47 14.33 1.69 1.10
N VAL A 48 13.84 2.93 0.99
CA VAL A 48 14.38 4.06 1.76
C VAL A 48 14.12 3.91 3.27
N ARG A 49 12.90 3.52 3.65
CA ARG A 49 12.57 3.30 5.07
C ARG A 49 13.07 1.94 5.55
N GLU A 50 13.06 0.93 4.69
CA GLU A 50 13.44 -0.44 5.05
C GLU A 50 14.90 -0.54 5.51
N PHE A 51 15.80 0.26 4.92
CA PHE A 51 17.22 0.34 5.27
C PHE A 51 17.54 1.34 6.40
N GLU A 52 16.56 2.05 6.98
CA GLU A 52 16.80 3.06 8.03
C GLU A 52 17.56 2.49 9.23
N ASP A 53 17.11 1.34 9.75
CA ASP A 53 17.75 0.70 10.92
C ASP A 53 19.19 0.28 10.64
N PHE A 54 19.45 -0.22 9.42
CA PHE A 54 20.79 -0.58 8.96
C PHE A 54 21.68 0.66 8.92
N LEU A 55 21.26 1.72 8.21
CA LEU A 55 22.04 2.94 8.06
C LEU A 55 22.29 3.64 9.39
N LYS A 56 21.30 3.65 10.27
CA LYS A 56 21.43 4.21 11.62
C LYS A 56 22.47 3.47 12.45
N THR A 57 22.45 2.13 12.41
CA THR A 57 23.41 1.30 13.15
C THR A 57 24.81 1.45 12.57
N TYR A 58 24.93 1.34 11.24
CA TYR A 58 26.19 1.47 10.51
C TYR A 58 26.90 2.80 10.77
N LEU A 59 26.16 3.92 10.72
CA LEU A 59 26.71 5.26 10.98
C LEU A 59 27.04 5.50 12.47
N SER A 60 26.37 4.80 13.38
CA SER A 60 26.65 4.92 14.82
C SER A 60 27.94 4.20 15.19
N ASP A 61 28.20 3.02 14.62
CA ASP A 61 29.40 2.23 14.90
C ASP A 61 30.68 2.87 14.31
N GLY A 62 30.56 3.59 13.20
CA GLY A 62 31.67 4.31 12.55
C GLY A 62 32.25 5.49 13.33
N ASN A 63 31.50 6.08 14.27
CA ASN A 63 31.93 7.25 15.06
C ASN A 63 32.71 6.90 16.35
N SER A 64 33.07 5.63 16.55
CA SER A 64 33.76 5.14 17.75
C SER A 64 35.29 5.34 17.73
N SER A 65 35.86 5.78 16.60
CA SER A 65 37.30 6.04 16.47
C SER A 65 37.58 7.54 16.53
N GLU A 66 38.03 7.98 17.71
CA GLU A 66 38.70 9.25 18.05
C GLU A 66 38.27 10.53 17.31
N ASN A 67 37.24 11.20 17.86
CA ASN A 67 37.25 12.59 18.35
C ASN A 67 35.86 13.19 18.18
N GLY A 68 35.18 13.36 19.31
CA GLY A 68 33.90 14.05 19.34
C GLY A 68 34.03 15.48 18.83
N SER A 69 33.30 15.81 17.78
CA SER A 69 32.67 17.12 17.69
C SER A 69 31.41 17.04 16.84
N VAL A 70 30.32 17.51 17.44
CA VAL A 70 29.10 17.93 16.76
C VAL A 70 29.49 19.04 15.78
N LEU A 71 29.55 18.75 14.48
CA LEU A 71 29.64 19.79 13.44
C LEU A 71 29.10 19.26 12.12
N LEU A 72 27.93 19.81 11.79
CA LEU A 72 27.28 20.02 10.49
C LEU A 72 27.83 19.27 9.27
N MET A 73 26.91 18.57 8.62
CA MET A 73 26.97 18.09 7.24
C MET A 73 27.43 19.21 6.30
N GLU A 74 28.72 19.25 5.97
CA GLU A 74 29.24 19.94 4.78
C GLU A 74 30.29 19.06 4.10
N GLU A 75 29.82 18.40 3.03
CA GLU A 75 30.50 17.99 1.80
C GLU A 75 32.02 17.74 1.85
N ARG A 76 32.41 16.47 2.03
CA ARG A 76 33.63 15.92 1.43
C ARG A 76 33.27 14.72 0.55
N LYS A 77 33.41 14.90 -0.77
CA LYS A 77 33.14 13.86 -1.78
C LYS A 77 34.00 12.59 -1.62
N ASP A 78 35.16 12.68 -0.96
CA ASP A 78 36.04 11.53 -0.73
C ASP A 78 35.54 10.59 0.38
N ASP A 79 34.80 11.09 1.37
CA ASP A 79 34.31 10.28 2.49
C ASP A 79 33.14 9.37 2.07
N ASP A 80 32.28 9.89 1.19
CA ASP A 80 31.10 9.20 0.64
C ASP A 80 31.48 8.00 -0.25
N LYS A 81 32.60 8.09 -0.97
CA LYS A 81 33.11 6.97 -1.77
C LYS A 81 33.63 5.84 -0.89
N VAL A 82 34.30 6.18 0.21
CA VAL A 82 34.85 5.21 1.17
C VAL A 82 33.72 4.53 1.95
N THR A 83 32.68 5.26 2.36
CA THR A 83 31.51 4.69 3.05
C THR A 83 30.72 3.73 2.14
N LYS A 84 30.46 4.11 0.88
CA LYS A 84 29.80 3.24 -0.12
C LYS A 84 30.59 1.95 -0.38
N GLU A 85 31.90 2.08 -0.57
CA GLU A 85 32.79 0.92 -0.73
C GLU A 85 32.79 0.01 0.52
N ASN A 86 32.72 0.58 1.71
CA ASN A 86 32.63 -0.19 2.95
C ASN A 86 31.26 -0.86 3.12
N MET A 87 30.16 -0.23 2.69
CA MET A 87 28.83 -0.87 2.66
C MET A 87 28.82 -2.07 1.69
N ARG A 88 29.45 -1.94 0.52
CA ARG A 88 29.65 -3.08 -0.40
C ARG A 88 30.47 -4.20 0.23
N LYS A 89 31.53 -3.87 0.97
CA LYS A 89 32.31 -4.87 1.72
C LYS A 89 31.51 -5.58 2.82
N ILE A 90 30.46 -4.98 3.38
CA ILE A 90 29.56 -5.67 4.32
C ILE A 90 28.74 -6.75 3.59
N LEU A 91 28.35 -6.49 2.33
CA LEU A 91 27.68 -7.48 1.48
C LEU A 91 28.61 -8.67 1.16
N ASP A 92 29.90 -8.40 0.90
CA ASP A 92 30.86 -9.43 0.45
C ASP A 92 31.62 -10.13 1.58
N PHE A 93 31.98 -9.41 2.66
CA PHE A 93 32.85 -9.86 3.77
C PHE A 93 32.40 -9.27 5.12
N PRO A 94 31.37 -9.84 5.76
CA PRO A 94 30.81 -9.29 7.00
C PRO A 94 31.79 -9.47 8.16
N LYS A 95 32.37 -8.35 8.64
CA LYS A 95 33.14 -8.33 9.91
C LYS A 95 32.23 -8.29 11.14
N ASP A 96 30.98 -7.82 10.96
CA ASP A 96 29.99 -7.66 12.04
C ASP A 96 28.72 -8.45 11.70
N GLU A 97 28.53 -9.57 12.42
CA GLU A 97 27.38 -10.45 12.29
C GLU A 97 26.04 -9.71 12.52
N LYS A 98 26.03 -8.70 13.39
CA LYS A 98 24.83 -7.92 13.71
C LYS A 98 24.40 -7.04 12.54
N LEU A 99 25.34 -6.31 11.93
CA LEU A 99 25.04 -5.46 10.77
C LEU A 99 24.56 -6.27 9.57
N LYS A 100 25.13 -7.47 9.37
CA LYS A 100 24.68 -8.41 8.35
C LYS A 100 23.23 -8.82 8.55
N ILE A 101 22.87 -9.24 9.76
CA ILE A 101 21.49 -9.65 10.09
C ILE A 101 20.51 -8.48 9.82
N ILE A 102 20.84 -7.27 10.26
CA ILE A 102 19.97 -6.10 10.04
C ILE A 102 19.84 -5.77 8.54
N LEU A 103 20.91 -5.95 7.76
CA LEU A 103 20.91 -5.72 6.32
C LEU A 103 20.04 -6.75 5.59
N GLU A 104 20.20 -8.04 5.91
CA GLU A 104 19.37 -9.12 5.34
C GLU A 104 17.89 -8.90 5.67
N GLU A 105 17.56 -8.55 6.92
CA GLU A 105 16.20 -8.20 7.31
C GLU A 105 15.64 -7.00 6.52
N ALA A 106 16.47 -5.98 6.27
CA ALA A 106 16.06 -4.83 5.47
C ALA A 106 15.75 -5.23 4.02
N ILE A 107 16.60 -6.05 3.39
CA ILE A 107 16.38 -6.59 2.04
C ILE A 107 15.08 -7.41 1.99
N ASP A 108 14.85 -8.25 3.00
CA ASP A 108 13.62 -9.04 3.09
C ASP A 108 12.36 -8.17 3.24
N ARG A 109 12.46 -7.06 3.99
CA ARG A 109 11.37 -6.07 4.07
C ARG A 109 11.12 -5.41 2.71
N VAL A 110 12.15 -5.10 1.93
CA VAL A 110 12.01 -4.56 0.56
C VAL A 110 11.30 -5.58 -0.34
N LYS A 111 11.74 -6.85 -0.34
CA LYS A 111 11.09 -7.94 -1.08
C LYS A 111 9.62 -8.10 -0.67
N LEU A 112 9.34 -8.10 0.63
CA LEU A 112 7.98 -8.23 1.16
C LEU A 112 7.08 -7.05 0.77
N ASN A 113 7.56 -5.81 0.93
CA ASN A 113 6.76 -4.63 0.62
C ASN A 113 6.53 -4.47 -0.88
N THR A 114 7.48 -4.87 -1.72
CA THR A 114 7.32 -4.91 -3.18
C THR A 114 6.27 -5.94 -3.59
N ARG A 115 6.31 -7.15 -3.02
CA ARG A 115 5.27 -8.19 -3.19
C ARG A 115 3.88 -7.72 -2.74
N ARG A 116 3.79 -6.96 -1.64
CA ARG A 116 2.54 -6.33 -1.18
C ARG A 116 2.05 -5.25 -2.13
N LEU A 117 2.96 -4.43 -2.67
CA LEU A 117 2.64 -3.40 -3.65
C LEU A 117 2.06 -4.02 -4.93
N LEU A 118 2.68 -5.06 -5.46
CA LEU A 118 2.18 -5.76 -6.64
C LEU A 118 0.77 -6.33 -6.45
N ARG A 119 0.51 -6.96 -5.31
CA ARG A 119 -0.86 -7.43 -4.97
C ARG A 119 -1.86 -6.27 -4.90
N ARG A 120 -1.44 -5.10 -4.40
CA ARG A 120 -2.30 -3.90 -4.37
C ARG A 120 -2.55 -3.37 -5.78
N GLN A 121 -1.53 -3.33 -6.64
CA GLN A 121 -1.64 -2.92 -8.03
C GLN A 121 -2.56 -3.85 -8.81
N LYS A 122 -2.37 -5.18 -8.71
CA LYS A 122 -3.24 -6.18 -9.35
C LYS A 122 -4.70 -6.01 -8.92
N ARG A 123 -4.96 -5.91 -7.60
CA ARG A 123 -6.31 -5.60 -7.09
C ARG A 123 -6.87 -4.28 -7.61
N ARG A 124 -6.05 -3.23 -7.72
CA ARG A 124 -6.47 -1.93 -8.25
C ARG A 124 -6.91 -2.08 -9.70
N VAL A 125 -6.12 -2.76 -10.54
CA VAL A 125 -6.45 -3.01 -11.96
C VAL A 125 -7.72 -3.85 -12.08
N SER A 126 -7.85 -4.96 -11.33
CA SER A 126 -9.08 -5.76 -11.33
C SER A 126 -10.31 -4.96 -10.90
N ARG A 127 -10.15 -3.97 -9.99
CA ARG A 127 -11.24 -3.05 -9.62
C ARG A 127 -11.60 -2.09 -10.74
N LEU A 128 -10.64 -1.61 -11.54
CA LEU A 128 -10.93 -0.76 -12.70
C LEU A 128 -11.86 -1.49 -13.68
N GLU A 129 -11.58 -2.76 -13.95
CA GLU A 129 -12.43 -3.60 -14.80
C GLU A 129 -13.79 -3.91 -14.14
N THR A 130 -13.79 -4.48 -12.94
CA THR A 130 -15.03 -5.00 -12.30
C THR A 130 -15.96 -3.92 -11.74
N VAL A 131 -15.42 -2.80 -11.25
CA VAL A 131 -16.21 -1.73 -10.63
C VAL A 131 -16.54 -0.63 -11.62
N PHE A 132 -15.54 -0.20 -12.41
CA PHE A 132 -15.68 0.93 -13.33
C PHE A 132 -16.02 0.51 -14.76
N GLY A 133 -16.05 -0.80 -15.06
CA GLY A 133 -16.41 -1.30 -16.38
C GLY A 133 -15.38 -0.99 -17.47
N TRP A 134 -14.13 -0.70 -17.07
CA TRP A 134 -13.09 -0.39 -18.05
C TRP A 134 -12.79 -1.64 -18.88
N LYS A 135 -12.85 -1.50 -20.21
CA LYS A 135 -12.45 -2.55 -21.15
C LYS A 135 -10.92 -2.63 -21.16
N ILE A 136 -10.36 -3.42 -20.25
CA ILE A 136 -8.92 -3.63 -20.11
C ILE A 136 -8.53 -4.88 -20.91
N HIS A 137 -7.57 -4.72 -21.83
CA HIS A 137 -6.98 -5.84 -22.55
C HIS A 137 -5.80 -6.41 -21.75
N HIS A 138 -5.87 -7.70 -21.39
CA HIS A 138 -4.82 -8.39 -20.65
C HIS A 138 -3.87 -9.10 -21.60
N VAL A 139 -2.56 -8.99 -21.31
CA VAL A 139 -1.48 -9.65 -22.07
C VAL A 139 -0.65 -10.41 -21.07
N ASP A 140 -0.60 -11.73 -21.18
CA ASP A 140 0.04 -12.61 -20.18
C ASP A 140 1.53 -12.75 -20.44
N ALA A 141 2.34 -12.32 -19.47
CA ALA A 141 3.80 -12.41 -19.49
C ALA A 141 4.34 -13.53 -18.58
N THR A 142 3.49 -14.42 -18.06
CA THR A 142 3.90 -15.48 -17.12
C THR A 142 5.02 -16.34 -17.68
N GLU A 143 4.89 -16.80 -18.92
CA GLU A 143 5.89 -17.63 -19.61
C GLU A 143 7.21 -16.87 -19.82
N CYS A 144 7.16 -15.58 -20.13
CA CYS A 144 8.33 -14.73 -20.32
C CYS A 144 9.08 -14.47 -19.01
N LEU A 145 8.37 -14.44 -17.88
CA LEU A 145 9.01 -14.30 -16.56
C LEU A 145 9.59 -15.62 -16.05
N LEU A 146 9.10 -16.76 -16.56
CA LEU A 146 9.63 -18.09 -16.27
C LEU A 146 10.84 -18.42 -17.13
N SER A 147 10.74 -18.19 -18.44
CA SER A 147 11.80 -18.43 -19.40
C SER A 147 12.66 -17.18 -19.54
N LYS A 148 13.93 -17.24 -19.16
CA LYS A 148 14.89 -16.12 -19.35
C LYS A 148 15.25 -15.88 -20.83
N SER A 149 14.38 -16.25 -21.77
CA SER A 149 14.61 -16.15 -23.22
C SER A 149 13.82 -14.98 -23.81
N GLU A 150 14.52 -14.10 -24.53
CA GLU A 150 13.91 -12.95 -25.23
C GLU A 150 12.93 -13.36 -26.33
N GLU A 151 13.15 -14.52 -26.97
CA GLU A 151 12.27 -15.03 -28.05
C GLU A 151 10.82 -15.26 -27.57
N SER A 152 10.63 -15.53 -26.29
CA SER A 152 9.30 -15.72 -25.70
C SER A 152 8.52 -14.40 -25.56
N TRP A 153 9.22 -13.27 -25.36
CA TRP A 153 8.61 -11.97 -25.11
C TRP A 153 7.93 -11.42 -26.36
N ASP A 154 8.61 -11.52 -27.50
CA ASP A 154 8.07 -11.07 -28.78
C ASP A 154 6.78 -11.81 -29.15
N ALA A 155 6.78 -13.13 -28.97
CA ALA A 155 5.65 -13.98 -29.31
C ALA A 155 4.45 -13.83 -28.34
N LYS A 156 4.70 -13.68 -27.03
CA LYS A 156 3.65 -13.73 -26.00
C LYS A 156 3.18 -12.37 -25.51
N VAL A 157 4.02 -11.32 -25.65
CA VAL A 157 3.70 -9.97 -25.19
C VAL A 157 3.60 -8.98 -26.34
N VAL A 158 4.64 -8.87 -27.17
CA VAL A 158 4.71 -7.83 -28.22
C VAL A 158 3.69 -8.07 -29.32
N LYS A 159 3.61 -9.30 -29.85
CA LYS A 159 2.68 -9.65 -30.93
C LYS A 159 1.22 -9.45 -30.51
N PRO A 160 0.72 -10.00 -29.39
CA PRO A 160 -0.65 -9.76 -28.96
C PRO A 160 -0.95 -8.28 -28.66
N ALA A 161 0.00 -7.56 -28.06
CA ALA A 161 -0.18 -6.12 -27.81
C ALA A 161 -0.29 -5.33 -29.12
N SER A 162 0.52 -5.65 -30.12
CA SER A 162 0.49 -5.03 -31.44
C SER A 162 -0.83 -5.30 -32.15
N GLU A 163 -1.33 -6.54 -32.11
CA GLU A 163 -2.63 -6.93 -32.67
C GLU A 163 -3.78 -6.15 -32.01
N ILE A 164 -3.77 -5.98 -30.68
CA ILE A 164 -4.77 -5.18 -29.97
C ILE A 164 -4.75 -3.72 -30.44
N VAL A 165 -3.56 -3.12 -30.57
CA VAL A 165 -3.40 -1.73 -31.05
C VAL A 165 -3.84 -1.61 -32.50
N GLN A 166 -3.49 -2.57 -33.35
CA GLN A 166 -3.89 -2.58 -34.75
C GLN A 166 -5.41 -2.67 -34.89
N CYS A 167 -6.08 -3.59 -34.19
CA CYS A 167 -7.54 -3.67 -34.20
C CYS A 167 -8.19 -2.38 -33.69
N PHE A 168 -7.61 -1.71 -32.70
CA PHE A 168 -8.09 -0.41 -32.23
C PHE A 168 -8.03 0.64 -33.34
N LEU A 169 -6.87 0.77 -34.01
CA LEU A 169 -6.68 1.73 -35.10
C LEU A 169 -7.59 1.43 -36.32
N GLU A 170 -7.78 0.16 -36.66
CA GLU A 170 -8.67 -0.27 -37.75
C GLU A 170 -10.14 -0.01 -37.41
N SER A 171 -10.56 -0.25 -36.16
CA SER A 171 -11.94 0.00 -35.71
C SER A 171 -12.33 1.48 -35.71
N GLU A 172 -11.38 2.40 -35.55
CA GLU A 172 -11.64 3.84 -35.72
C GLU A 172 -11.81 4.24 -37.20
N SER A 173 -11.29 3.44 -38.14
CA SER A 173 -11.41 3.73 -39.58
C SER A 173 -12.75 3.29 -40.18
N GLU A 174 -13.45 2.32 -39.56
CA GLU A 174 -14.72 1.77 -40.07
C GLU A 174 -15.98 2.41 -39.47
N LEU A 175 -15.88 3.23 -38.41
CA LEU A 175 -17.03 3.84 -37.74
C LEU A 175 -17.33 5.27 -38.21
N GLY A 176 -17.77 5.37 -39.47
CA GLY A 176 -18.79 6.36 -39.82
C GLY A 176 -20.14 5.91 -39.25
N HIS A 177 -20.56 6.46 -38.10
CA HIS A 177 -21.90 6.35 -37.52
C HIS A 177 -22.48 4.91 -37.37
N ASP A 178 -22.21 4.25 -36.25
CA ASP A 178 -23.25 3.46 -35.58
C ASP A 178 -23.11 3.53 -34.05
N SER A 179 -23.99 4.33 -33.45
CA SER A 179 -24.16 4.44 -32.01
C SER A 179 -25.04 3.32 -31.50
N THR A 180 -24.52 2.10 -31.48
CA THR A 180 -25.04 1.04 -30.62
C THR A 180 -23.96 0.54 -29.68
N SER A 181 -23.33 1.49 -28.97
CA SER A 181 -22.65 1.20 -27.72
C SER A 181 -23.68 0.64 -26.74
N GLY A 182 -23.47 -0.60 -26.29
CA GLY A 182 -24.28 -1.21 -25.24
C GLY A 182 -24.51 -0.22 -24.10
N LYS A 183 -25.77 -0.17 -23.63
CA LYS A 183 -26.21 0.74 -22.56
C LYS A 183 -25.12 0.84 -21.49
N PRO A 184 -24.61 2.05 -21.18
CA PRO A 184 -23.72 2.22 -20.05
C PRO A 184 -24.46 1.61 -18.87
N ILE A 185 -23.83 0.66 -18.18
CA ILE A 185 -24.31 0.27 -16.87
C ILE A 185 -24.21 1.56 -16.05
N GLU A 186 -25.34 2.26 -15.89
CA GLU A 186 -25.49 3.47 -15.11
C GLU A 186 -25.30 3.08 -13.63
N ARG A 187 -24.03 2.91 -13.28
CA ARG A 187 -23.59 2.57 -11.95
C ARG A 187 -23.32 3.88 -11.26
N ASP A 188 -24.18 4.19 -10.30
CA ASP A 188 -24.04 5.30 -9.38
C ASP A 188 -22.82 5.07 -8.45
N LEU A 189 -21.64 5.35 -9.02
CA LEU A 189 -20.33 5.26 -8.38
C LEU A 189 -20.02 6.51 -7.54
N TRP A 190 -20.87 7.54 -7.64
CA TRP A 190 -20.69 8.84 -7.00
C TRP A 190 -21.58 9.03 -5.77
N SER A 191 -22.61 8.18 -5.56
CA SER A 191 -23.37 8.25 -4.32
C SER A 191 -22.49 7.95 -3.11
N GLN A 192 -22.51 8.92 -2.20
CA GLN A 192 -21.80 8.85 -0.94
C GLN A 192 -22.71 8.23 0.12
N TYR A 193 -22.27 7.12 0.70
CA TYR A 193 -22.95 6.48 1.83
C TYR A 193 -22.13 6.72 3.10
N VAL A 194 -22.80 7.03 4.20
CA VAL A 194 -22.16 7.25 5.51
C VAL A 194 -22.67 6.22 6.50
N CYS A 195 -21.74 5.46 7.10
CA CYS A 195 -22.09 4.49 8.13
C CYS A 195 -21.87 5.06 9.53
N GLU A 196 -22.95 5.47 10.19
CA GLU A 196 -22.93 5.99 11.57
C GLU A 196 -22.36 4.98 12.58
N ALA A 197 -22.74 3.71 12.46
CA ALA A 197 -22.23 2.62 13.31
C ALA A 197 -20.71 2.40 13.23
N CYS A 198 -20.05 2.97 12.23
CA CYS A 198 -18.62 2.84 12.03
C CYS A 198 -17.85 4.16 12.22
N GLY A 199 -18.41 5.10 12.98
CA GLY A 199 -17.80 6.41 13.20
C GLY A 199 -17.88 7.28 11.94
N ASN A 200 -19.07 7.34 11.34
CA ASN A 200 -19.34 8.10 10.11
C ASN A 200 -18.43 7.74 8.95
N LYS A 201 -18.12 6.44 8.80
CA LYS A 201 -17.27 5.97 7.70
C LYS A 201 -17.95 6.27 6.36
N VAL A 202 -17.28 7.08 5.54
CA VAL A 202 -17.71 7.43 4.19
C VAL A 202 -17.33 6.32 3.21
N LEU A 203 -18.29 5.86 2.42
CA LEU A 203 -18.16 4.80 1.42
C LEU A 203 -18.69 5.36 0.08
N ARG A 204 -17.95 5.16 -1.00
CA ARG A 204 -18.29 5.76 -2.30
C ARG A 204 -18.83 4.69 -3.23
N GLY A 205 -20.07 4.87 -3.66
CA GLY A 205 -20.81 3.95 -4.51
C GLY A 205 -21.51 2.83 -3.75
N ARG A 206 -22.62 2.36 -4.31
CA ARG A 206 -23.48 1.30 -3.74
C ARG A 206 -22.73 0.01 -3.41
N HIS A 207 -21.77 -0.39 -4.25
CA HIS A 207 -21.01 -1.62 -4.07
C HIS A 207 -20.12 -1.58 -2.81
N GLU A 208 -19.45 -0.46 -2.53
CA GLU A 208 -18.65 -0.32 -1.30
C GLU A 208 -19.52 -0.32 -0.05
N TRP A 209 -20.70 0.30 -0.13
CA TRP A 209 -21.71 0.29 0.94
C TRP A 209 -22.22 -1.12 1.26
N GLU A 210 -22.58 -1.88 0.23
CA GLU A 210 -23.12 -3.23 0.40
C GLU A 210 -22.08 -4.18 0.99
N HIS A 211 -20.86 -4.18 0.46
CA HIS A 211 -19.78 -5.00 1.01
C HIS A 211 -19.40 -4.58 2.44
N HIS A 212 -19.46 -3.28 2.77
CA HIS A 212 -19.23 -2.80 4.12
C HIS A 212 -20.32 -3.26 5.09
N SER A 213 -21.59 -3.05 4.75
CA SER A 213 -22.74 -3.36 5.61
C SER A 213 -22.87 -4.86 5.88
N GLN A 214 -22.47 -5.70 4.92
CA GLN A 214 -22.43 -7.15 5.09
C GLN A 214 -21.23 -7.64 5.92
N GLY A 215 -20.19 -6.82 6.13
CA GLY A 215 -18.96 -7.19 6.82
C GLY A 215 -19.14 -7.52 8.31
N ARG A 216 -18.42 -8.55 8.80
CA ARG A 216 -18.48 -9.00 10.21
C ARG A 216 -18.21 -7.87 11.21
N ALA A 217 -17.24 -7.01 10.91
CA ALA A 217 -16.89 -5.87 11.75
C ALA A 217 -18.02 -4.84 11.84
N HIS A 218 -18.68 -4.54 10.72
CA HIS A 218 -19.85 -3.66 10.70
C HIS A 218 -20.98 -4.25 11.54
N ARG A 219 -21.35 -5.53 11.32
CA ARG A 219 -22.41 -6.21 12.08
C ARG A 219 -22.16 -6.15 13.60
N LYS A 220 -20.92 -6.39 14.06
CA LYS A 220 -20.56 -6.31 15.48
C LYS A 220 -20.70 -4.89 16.05
N ARG A 221 -20.33 -3.86 15.29
CA ARG A 221 -20.45 -2.46 15.73
C ARG A 221 -21.90 -2.00 15.76
N THR A 222 -22.70 -2.39 14.76
CA THR A 222 -24.12 -2.06 14.70
C THR A 222 -24.91 -2.70 15.84
N THR A 223 -24.60 -3.96 16.22
CA THR A 223 -25.25 -4.59 17.38
C THR A 223 -24.84 -3.93 18.70
N GLN A 224 -23.57 -3.54 18.86
CA GLN A 224 -23.10 -2.79 20.04
C GLN A 224 -23.76 -1.41 20.14
N LEU A 225 -23.88 -0.69 19.02
CA LEU A 225 -24.52 0.63 18.99
C LEU A 225 -26.01 0.54 19.35
N LYS A 226 -26.72 -0.47 18.83
CA LYS A 226 -28.12 -0.73 19.22
C LYS A 226 -28.25 -1.04 20.72
N LYS A 227 -27.37 -1.88 21.28
CA LYS A 227 -27.36 -2.19 22.72
C LYS A 227 -27.10 -0.95 23.58
N ALA A 228 -26.13 -0.11 23.18
CA ALA A 228 -25.82 1.11 23.90
C ALA A 228 -26.97 2.13 23.82
N GLN A 229 -27.65 2.23 22.67
CA GLN A 229 -28.84 3.07 22.54
C GLN A 229 -29.98 2.58 23.43
N THR A 230 -30.28 1.27 23.45
CA THR A 230 -31.33 0.72 24.32
C THR A 230 -31.04 0.93 25.81
N PHE A 231 -29.76 0.84 26.21
CA PHE A 231 -29.37 1.05 27.60
C PHE A 231 -29.55 2.52 28.01
N LYS A 232 -29.07 3.45 27.18
CA LYS A 232 -29.26 4.90 27.40
C LYS A 232 -30.73 5.31 27.42
N SER A 233 -31.56 4.71 26.58
CA SER A 233 -33.00 4.96 26.60
C SER A 233 -33.64 4.52 27.91
N ARG A 234 -33.14 3.42 28.52
CA ARG A 234 -33.68 2.90 29.77
C ARG A 234 -33.19 3.69 30.99
N GLU A 235 -31.92 4.05 31.04
CA GLU A 235 -31.39 4.95 32.08
C GLU A 235 -32.12 6.30 32.10
N LYS A 236 -32.44 6.84 30.92
CA LYS A 236 -33.18 8.10 30.82
C LYS A 236 -34.63 7.97 31.30
N GLN A 237 -35.27 6.83 31.08
CA GLN A 237 -36.61 6.56 31.62
C GLN A 237 -36.59 6.40 33.14
N GLU A 238 -35.57 5.71 33.68
CA GLU A 238 -35.39 5.54 35.13
C GLU A 238 -35.10 6.89 35.82
N GLU A 239 -34.29 7.77 35.23
CA GLU A 239 -34.04 9.14 35.75
C GLU A 239 -35.29 10.04 35.68
N GLU A 240 -36.08 9.96 34.60
CA GLU A 240 -37.32 10.74 34.46
C GLU A 240 -38.38 10.28 35.49
N GLU A 241 -38.46 8.98 35.78
CA GLU A 241 -39.39 8.40 36.76
C GLU A 241 -38.97 8.74 38.21
N GLU A 242 -37.67 8.74 38.54
CA GLU A 242 -37.18 9.17 39.86
C GLU A 242 -37.44 10.65 40.14
N VAL A 243 -37.31 11.52 39.12
CA VAL A 243 -37.60 12.96 39.25
C VAL A 243 -39.10 13.21 39.43
N GLU A 244 -39.96 12.43 38.78
CA GLU A 244 -41.42 12.52 38.94
C GLU A 244 -41.87 12.07 40.35
N VAL A 245 -41.34 10.94 40.85
CA VAL A 245 -41.61 10.45 42.20
C VAL A 245 -41.12 11.43 43.28
N ALA A 246 -39.93 12.01 43.11
CA ALA A 246 -39.42 13.03 44.03
C ALA A 246 -40.27 14.32 44.02
N GLY A 247 -40.78 14.72 42.85
CA GLY A 247 -41.67 15.85 42.70
C GLY A 247 -43.04 15.67 43.37
N ASP A 248 -43.56 14.45 43.41
CA ASP A 248 -44.85 14.15 44.04
C ASP A 248 -44.75 13.93 45.56
N ILE A 249 -43.63 13.40 46.07
CA ILE A 249 -43.36 13.35 47.53
C ILE A 249 -43.31 14.76 48.12
N MET A 250 -42.64 15.71 47.44
CA MET A 250 -42.57 17.10 47.90
C MET A 250 -43.92 17.85 47.87
N LYS A 251 -44.91 17.36 47.11
CA LYS A 251 -46.28 17.91 47.13
C LYS A 251 -47.12 17.30 48.26
N ALA A 252 -46.86 16.05 48.65
CA ALA A 252 -47.59 15.37 49.72
C ALA A 252 -47.25 15.91 51.12
N ASP A 253 -46.01 16.37 51.34
CA ASP A 253 -45.57 16.96 52.63
C ASP A 253 -46.04 18.42 52.85
N LYS A 254 -46.87 18.96 51.94
CA LYS A 254 -47.36 20.34 51.96
C LYS A 254 -48.86 20.49 52.25
N ILE A 255 -49.52 19.41 52.70
CA ILE A 255 -50.92 19.37 53.16
C ILE A 255 -50.93 18.96 54.63
#